data_AF-A0A5D2AHH1-F1
#
_entry.id   AF-A0A5D2AHH1-F1
#
_cell.length_a   1.000
_cell.length_b   1.000
_cell.length_c   1.000
_cell.angle_alpha   90.00
_cell.angle_beta   90.00
_cell.angle_gamma   90.00
#
_symmetry.space_group_name_H-M   'P 1'
#
loop_
_entity.id
_entity.type
_entity.pdbx_description
1 polymer ?
#
loop_
_entity_poly.entity_id
_entity_poly.type
_entity_poly.pdbx_seq_one_letter_code
_entity_poly.pdbx_strand_id
1 'polypeptide(L)'
;MFSPLLSISLHWTRLAFGCVGFQYSEEFLLHWTALSLDVLASTWIKIQGANSALIRASLKTENRTYNRIGTVLAKNGCWSFLKGGFVLDSPSNLALLLFQNSDDKDIDITIDSSSLQPITDQEWRFNQQFMINTQRKRAVTIHVSDQQGNRLQGAVIAINQVSKDFPFGSAIAHTILGNLPYQNWFVE
;
A
#
# COMPACT_ATOMS: atom_id res chain seq x y z
N MET A 1 0.25 1.59 -24.57
CA MET A 1 1.19 2.56 -25.16
C MET A 1 1.96 3.15 -23.98
N PHE A 2 3.17 2.65 -23.74
CA PHE A 2 4.03 3.13 -22.67
C PHE A 2 4.51 4.53 -23.06
N SER A 3 4.15 5.55 -22.27
CA SER A 3 4.71 6.89 -22.42
C SER A 3 6.05 6.94 -21.67
N PRO A 4 7.06 7.64 -22.21
CA PRO A 4 8.43 7.55 -21.74
C PRO A 4 8.61 8.30 -20.41
N LEU A 5 9.46 7.71 -19.59
CA LEU A 5 10.21 8.30 -18.49
C LEU A 5 10.32 9.83 -18.54
N LEU A 6 9.65 10.50 -17.60
CA LEU A 6 10.27 11.60 -16.87
C LEU A 6 10.83 11.00 -15.58
N SER A 7 11.89 10.22 -15.72
CA SER A 7 12.85 10.06 -14.65
C SER A 7 13.48 11.43 -14.47
N ILE A 8 12.92 12.25 -13.59
CA ILE A 8 13.71 13.34 -13.00
C ILE A 8 14.85 12.61 -12.29
N SER A 9 16.02 12.62 -12.92
CA SER A 9 17.27 12.22 -12.31
C SER A 9 17.54 13.21 -11.18
N LEU A 10 16.92 12.98 -10.03
CA LEU A 10 17.39 13.53 -8.77
C LEU A 10 18.66 12.75 -8.46
N HIS A 11 19.78 13.45 -8.44
CA HIS A 11 21.07 12.90 -8.09
C HIS A 11 20.98 12.42 -6.63
N TRP A 12 20.85 11.11 -6.42
CA TRP A 12 20.76 10.50 -5.10
C TRP A 12 22.17 10.37 -4.51
N THR A 13 22.46 11.09 -3.45
CA THR A 13 23.66 10.84 -2.65
C THR A 13 23.22 10.22 -1.33
N ARG A 14 23.40 8.91 -1.20
CA ARG A 14 23.27 8.16 0.07
C ARG A 14 24.31 8.72 1.05
N LEU A 15 23.88 9.50 2.05
CA LEU A 15 24.83 10.21 2.94
C LEU A 15 25.32 9.34 4.09
N ALA A 16 24.46 8.53 4.74
CA ALA A 16 24.86 7.66 5.84
C ALA A 16 23.86 6.54 6.12
N PHE A 17 24.37 5.42 6.64
CA PHE A 17 23.62 4.38 7.35
C PHE A 17 23.93 4.55 8.84
N GLY A 18 22.90 4.79 9.66
CA GLY A 18 23.07 5.03 11.09
C GLY A 18 22.04 4.27 11.90
N CYS A 19 22.49 3.66 12.99
CA CYS A 19 21.64 3.13 14.05
C CYS A 19 21.63 4.16 15.17
N VAL A 20 20.51 4.84 15.42
CA VAL A 20 20.36 5.79 16.54
C VAL A 20 19.36 5.18 17.53
N GLY A 21 19.87 4.36 18.44
CA GLY A 21 19.03 3.48 19.27
C GLY A 21 18.50 2.27 18.50
N PHE A 22 17.45 1.60 18.99
CA PHE A 22 16.80 0.43 18.36
C PHE A 22 16.00 0.77 17.08
N GLN A 23 16.47 1.75 16.31
CA GLN A 23 15.73 2.40 15.23
C GLN A 23 16.62 2.48 14.00
N TYR A 24 16.16 1.85 12.92
CA TYR A 24 16.84 1.86 11.63
C TYR A 24 16.40 3.08 10.85
N SER A 25 17.35 3.84 10.31
CA SER A 25 17.05 5.05 9.55
C SER A 25 17.83 5.14 8.25
N GLU A 26 17.19 5.72 7.25
CA GLU A 26 17.82 6.20 6.03
C GLU A 26 17.64 7.71 5.91
N GLU A 27 18.73 8.38 5.55
CA GLU A 27 18.76 9.81 5.32
C GLU A 27 18.52 10.14 3.85
N PHE A 28 17.55 11.01 3.61
CA PHE A 28 17.22 11.53 2.29
C PHE A 28 17.46 13.03 2.26
N LEU A 29 18.30 13.47 1.33
CA LEU A 29 18.29 14.86 0.89
C LEU A 29 17.06 15.07 0.02
N LEU A 30 16.18 15.97 0.44
CA LEU A 30 15.00 16.36 -0.31
C LEU A 30 15.20 17.76 -0.85
N HIS A 31 14.86 17.97 -2.11
CA HIS A 31 14.83 19.32 -2.69
C HIS A 31 13.42 19.60 -3.20
N TRP A 32 12.45 19.58 -2.29
CA TRP A 32 11.04 19.90 -2.60
C TRP A 32 10.72 21.31 -2.10
N THR A 33 10.46 22.19 -3.07
CA THR A 33 10.13 23.60 -2.85
C THR A 33 8.62 23.88 -2.92
N ALA A 34 7.81 22.86 -3.27
CA ALA A 34 6.37 23.00 -3.41
C ALA A 34 5.66 22.94 -2.05
N LEU A 35 4.61 23.76 -1.92
CA LEU A 35 3.65 23.69 -0.81
C LEU A 35 2.66 22.57 -1.10
N SER A 36 2.54 21.59 -0.19
CA SER A 36 1.60 20.46 -0.26
C SER A 36 1.84 19.49 -1.44
N LEU A 37 2.67 18.47 -1.21
CA LEU A 37 2.99 17.43 -2.19
C LEU A 37 2.52 16.05 -1.72
N ASP A 38 1.79 15.32 -2.58
CA ASP A 38 1.50 13.90 -2.35
C ASP A 38 2.74 13.06 -2.69
N VAL A 39 3.12 12.20 -1.75
CA VAL A 39 4.36 11.42 -1.85
C VAL A 39 4.06 9.96 -1.59
N LEU A 40 4.58 9.10 -2.45
CA LEU A 40 4.64 7.67 -2.23
C LEU A 40 5.97 7.29 -1.58
N ALA A 41 5.88 6.47 -0.53
CA ALA A 41 7.02 5.83 0.10
C ALA A 41 6.99 4.34 -0.19
N SER A 42 8.14 3.77 -0.54
CA SER A 42 8.28 2.32 -0.70
C SER A 42 9.66 1.84 -0.27
N THR A 43 9.74 0.61 0.25
CA THR A 43 11.01 -0.03 0.64
C THR A 43 10.79 -1.53 0.81
N TRP A 44 11.85 -2.32 0.70
CA TRP A 44 11.86 -3.71 1.11
C TRP A 44 12.35 -3.83 2.55
N ILE A 45 11.61 -4.57 3.36
CA ILE A 45 11.90 -4.80 4.77
C ILE A 45 12.12 -6.29 5.01
N LYS A 46 13.19 -6.65 5.71
CA LYS A 46 13.43 -7.99 6.24
C LYS A 46 13.73 -7.88 7.72
N ILE A 47 13.19 -8.81 8.52
CA ILE A 47 13.41 -8.81 9.97
C ILE A 47 14.12 -10.08 10.43
N GLN A 48 14.83 -9.98 11.55
CA GLN A 48 15.35 -11.11 12.33
C GLN A 48 15.08 -10.89 13.82
N GLY A 49 15.07 -11.97 14.61
CA GLY A 49 14.85 -11.91 16.06
C GLY A 49 13.39 -12.05 16.52
N ALA A 50 12.43 -12.13 15.60
CA ALA A 50 11.02 -12.44 15.88
C ALA A 50 10.37 -13.24 14.73
N ASN A 51 9.38 -14.08 15.03
CA ASN A 51 8.64 -14.86 14.01
C ASN A 51 7.95 -13.96 12.98
N SER A 52 7.34 -12.88 13.46
CA SER A 52 6.76 -11.80 12.67
C SER A 52 6.71 -10.51 13.48
N ALA A 53 6.75 -9.36 12.82
CA ALA A 53 6.62 -8.07 13.47
C ALA A 53 5.89 -7.07 12.57
N LEU A 54 5.10 -6.19 13.18
CA LEU A 54 4.46 -5.08 12.49
C LEU A 54 5.43 -3.89 12.43
N ILE A 55 6.05 -3.70 11.27
CA ILE A 55 7.00 -2.62 11.05
C ILE A 55 6.25 -1.37 10.61
N ARG A 56 6.57 -0.24 11.25
CA ARG A 56 6.05 1.09 10.97
C ARG A 56 7.14 1.94 10.35
N ALA A 57 6.82 2.59 9.24
CA ALA A 57 7.63 3.64 8.65
C ALA A 57 7.11 5.01 9.10
N SER A 58 8.02 5.87 9.54
CA SER A 58 7.78 7.27 9.87
C SER A 58 8.74 8.16 9.11
N LEU A 59 8.36 9.41 8.86
CA LEU A 59 9.25 10.40 8.25
C LEU A 59 9.47 11.55 9.23
N LYS A 60 10.71 11.89 9.51
CA LYS A 60 11.06 13.07 10.29
C LYS A 60 11.74 14.09 9.40
N THR A 61 11.17 15.28 9.30
CA THR A 61 11.75 16.43 8.62
C THR A 61 12.28 17.42 9.65
N GLU A 62 12.88 18.51 9.18
CA GLU A 62 13.35 19.62 10.03
C GLU A 62 12.20 20.26 10.84
N ASN A 63 10.99 20.27 10.27
CA ASN A 63 9.85 21.00 10.82
C ASN A 63 8.80 20.08 11.47
N ARG A 64 8.70 18.81 11.05
CA ARG A 64 7.58 17.93 11.40
C ARG A 64 7.99 16.47 11.46
N THR A 65 7.25 15.68 12.22
CA THR A 65 7.30 14.21 12.14
C THR A 65 5.96 13.66 11.66
N TYR A 66 6.01 12.83 10.62
CA TYR A 66 4.90 12.04 10.09
C TYR A 66 4.99 10.63 10.68
N ASN A 67 4.22 10.39 11.73
CA ASN A 67 4.34 9.19 12.59
C ASN A 67 3.92 7.87 11.94
N ARG A 68 3.28 7.91 10.77
CA ARG A 68 2.86 6.70 10.05
C ARG A 68 2.70 7.01 8.57
N ILE A 69 3.75 6.76 7.81
CA ILE A 69 3.71 6.86 6.34
C ILE A 69 3.43 5.52 5.68
N GLY A 70 3.66 4.40 6.38
CA GLY A 70 3.35 3.05 5.91
C GLY A 70 3.57 1.99 7.00
N THR A 71 3.00 0.81 6.79
CA THR A 71 3.16 -0.34 7.68
C THR A 71 3.27 -1.63 6.88
N VAL A 72 4.05 -2.59 7.38
CA VAL A 72 4.12 -3.94 6.80
C VAL A 72 4.23 -4.99 7.91
N LEU A 73 3.50 -6.10 7.75
CA LEU A 73 3.73 -7.28 8.57
C LEU A 73 4.89 -8.07 7.95
N ALA A 74 6.07 -7.97 8.56
CA ALA A 74 7.26 -8.68 8.13
C ALA A 74 7.36 -10.03 8.85
N LYS A 75 7.89 -11.05 8.16
CA LYS A 75 8.15 -12.39 8.72
C LYS A 75 9.65 -12.60 8.83
N ASN A 76 10.06 -13.39 9.82
CA ASN A 76 11.47 -13.73 10.05
C ASN A 76 12.14 -14.22 8.75
N GLY A 77 13.25 -13.61 8.37
CA GLY A 77 14.07 -14.08 7.25
C GLY A 77 13.51 -13.80 5.84
N CYS A 78 12.30 -13.23 5.72
CA CYS A 78 11.65 -12.95 4.44
C CYS A 78 11.66 -11.46 4.10
N TRP A 79 11.84 -11.15 2.82
CA TRP A 79 11.59 -9.80 2.31
C TRP A 79 10.09 -9.54 2.20
N SER A 80 9.64 -8.45 2.80
CA SER A 80 8.28 -7.92 2.70
C SER A 80 8.31 -6.52 2.11
N PHE A 81 7.41 -6.23 1.18
CA PHE A 81 7.34 -4.92 0.54
C PHE A 81 6.47 -3.96 1.37
N LEU A 82 7.07 -2.89 1.87
CA LEU A 82 6.33 -1.79 2.50
C LEU A 82 6.01 -0.77 1.43
N LYS A 83 4.72 -0.43 1.31
CA LYS A 83 4.24 0.70 0.51
C LYS A 83 3.39 1.61 1.38
N GLY A 84 3.56 2.91 1.19
CA GLY A 84 2.93 3.94 1.98
C GLY A 84 2.81 5.25 1.22
N GLY A 85 2.31 6.26 1.90
CA GLY A 85 2.24 7.61 1.37
C GLY A 85 1.89 8.64 2.44
N PHE A 86 2.20 9.89 2.14
CA PHE A 86 1.96 11.04 3.02
C PHE A 86 1.87 12.33 2.20
N VAL A 87 1.30 13.36 2.80
CA VAL A 87 1.26 14.71 2.22
C VAL A 87 2.36 15.52 2.89
N LEU A 88 3.32 16.02 2.11
CA LEU A 88 4.31 16.97 2.60
C LEU A 88 3.73 18.38 2.54
N ASP A 89 3.33 18.92 3.68
CA ASP A 89 2.62 20.20 3.82
C ASP A 89 3.54 21.43 3.90
N SER A 90 4.85 21.25 4.05
CA SER A 90 5.84 22.33 4.08
C SER A 90 7.14 21.92 3.37
N PRO A 91 7.86 22.85 2.71
CA PRO A 91 9.19 22.58 2.17
C PRO A 91 10.15 22.02 3.24
N SER A 92 11.04 21.13 2.83
CA SER A 92 12.11 20.63 3.70
C SER A 92 13.31 20.19 2.88
N ASN A 93 14.51 20.41 3.43
CA ASN A 93 15.77 20.06 2.77
C ASN A 93 16.28 18.68 3.19
N LEU A 94 15.86 18.21 4.36
CA LEU A 94 16.31 16.95 4.94
C LEU A 94 15.13 16.18 5.49
N ALA A 95 15.06 14.90 5.14
CA ALA A 95 14.15 13.96 5.78
C ALA A 95 14.84 12.66 6.18
N LEU A 96 14.46 12.18 7.35
CA LEU A 96 14.87 10.91 7.93
C LEU A 96 13.70 9.95 7.81
N LEU A 97 13.90 8.88 7.03
CA LEU A 97 12.97 7.77 6.98
C LEU A 97 13.34 6.80 8.10
N LEU A 98 12.37 6.51 8.96
CA LEU A 98 12.59 5.76 10.20
C LEU A 98 11.72 4.50 10.22
N PHE A 99 12.32 3.38 10.56
CA PHE A 99 11.65 2.09 10.69
C PHE A 99 11.71 1.57 12.11
N GLN A 100 10.56 1.17 12.64
CA GLN A 100 10.43 0.68 14.01
C GLN A 100 9.46 -0.50 14.09
N ASN A 101 9.72 -1.39 15.02
CA ASN A 101 8.73 -2.36 15.46
C ASN A 101 7.63 -1.66 16.24
N SER A 102 6.36 -1.94 15.94
CA SER A 102 5.24 -1.33 16.65
C SER A 102 5.06 -1.82 18.08
N ASP A 103 5.62 -2.98 18.42
CA ASP A 103 5.53 -3.58 19.76
C ASP A 103 6.69 -3.15 20.68
N ASP A 104 7.53 -2.20 20.26
CA ASP A 104 8.72 -1.70 20.97
C ASP A 104 9.73 -2.78 21.42
N LYS A 105 9.62 -3.99 20.85
CA LYS A 105 10.60 -5.06 21.04
C LYS A 105 11.76 -4.87 20.09
N ASP A 106 12.96 -5.02 20.62
CA ASP A 106 14.18 -4.99 19.84
C ASP A 106 14.23 -6.15 18.84
N ILE A 107 14.36 -5.82 17.57
CA ILE A 107 14.46 -6.75 16.45
C ILE A 107 15.40 -6.15 15.41
N ASP A 108 16.14 -7.01 14.72
CA ASP A 108 16.99 -6.58 13.62
C ASP A 108 16.11 -6.32 12.38
N ILE A 109 16.23 -5.13 11.79
CA ILE A 109 15.51 -4.70 10.61
C ILE A 109 16.53 -4.41 9.51
N THR A 110 16.51 -5.19 8.45
CA THR A 110 17.24 -4.90 7.22
C THR A 110 16.32 -4.21 6.22
N ILE A 111 16.81 -3.15 5.58
CA ILE A 111 16.08 -2.39 4.56
C ILE A 111 16.85 -2.41 3.24
N ASP A 112 16.12 -2.34 2.12
CA ASP A 112 16.71 -2.24 0.79
C ASP A 112 15.78 -1.48 -0.17
N SER A 113 16.39 -0.81 -1.16
CA SER A 113 15.71 -0.19 -2.30
C SER A 113 14.58 0.77 -1.91
N SER A 114 14.85 1.62 -0.91
CA SER A 114 13.92 2.65 -0.47
C SER A 114 13.73 3.73 -1.53
N SER A 115 12.50 4.23 -1.65
CA SER A 115 12.15 5.28 -2.60
C SER A 115 11.07 6.19 -2.03
N LEU A 116 11.29 7.50 -2.19
CA LEU A 116 10.33 8.56 -1.94
C LEU A 116 10.06 9.28 -3.27
N GLN A 117 8.83 9.19 -3.76
CA GLN A 117 8.45 9.71 -5.08
C GLN A 117 7.24 10.61 -4.97
N PRO A 118 7.32 11.87 -5.44
CA PRO A 118 6.14 12.68 -5.67
C PRO A 118 5.18 11.97 -6.62
N ILE A 119 3.88 12.10 -6.37
CA ILE A 119 2.85 11.62 -7.27
C ILE A 119 1.81 12.70 -7.50
N THR A 120 1.29 12.79 -8.72
CA THR A 120 0.18 13.70 -9.04
C THR A 120 -1.17 13.02 -8.82
N ASP A 121 -2.20 13.83 -8.57
CA ASP A 121 -3.60 13.38 -8.53
C ASP A 121 -4.00 12.56 -9.76
N GLN A 122 -3.52 12.97 -10.94
CA GLN A 122 -3.83 12.30 -12.19
C GLN A 122 -3.20 10.92 -12.27
N GLU A 123 -1.92 10.78 -11.91
CA GLU A 123 -1.22 9.49 -11.86
C GLU A 123 -1.86 8.55 -10.83
N TRP A 124 -2.19 9.08 -9.64
CA TRP A 124 -2.88 8.33 -8.60
C TRP A 124 -4.22 7.78 -9.10
N ARG A 125 -5.07 8.63 -9.70
CA ARG A 125 -6.37 8.23 -10.25
C ARG A 125 -6.23 7.23 -11.39
N PHE A 126 -5.24 7.43 -12.26
CA PHE A 126 -4.98 6.50 -13.37
C PHE A 126 -4.61 5.11 -12.83
N ASN A 127 -3.67 5.03 -11.88
CA ASN A 127 -3.27 3.77 -11.27
C ASN A 127 -4.43 3.08 -10.55
N GLN A 128 -5.28 3.83 -9.83
CA GLN A 128 -6.50 3.28 -9.23
C GLN A 128 -7.44 2.68 -10.28
N GLN A 129 -7.73 3.41 -11.35
CA GLN A 129 -8.64 2.94 -12.40
C GLN A 129 -8.07 1.71 -13.13
N PHE A 130 -6.76 1.70 -13.37
CA PHE A 130 -6.05 0.55 -13.93
C PHE A 130 -6.19 -0.68 -13.04
N MET A 131 -5.91 -0.57 -11.74
CA MET A 131 -6.04 -1.67 -10.79
C MET A 131 -7.48 -2.17 -10.67
N ILE A 132 -8.47 -1.27 -10.66
CA ILE A 132 -9.89 -1.64 -10.68
C ILE A 132 -10.21 -2.44 -11.95
N ASN A 133 -9.79 -1.97 -13.11
CA ASN A 133 -10.10 -2.65 -14.37
C ASN A 133 -9.42 -4.02 -14.47
N THR A 134 -8.18 -4.15 -13.98
CA THR A 134 -7.38 -5.38 -14.12
C THR A 134 -7.70 -6.41 -13.05
N GLN A 135 -7.89 -5.98 -11.79
CA GLN A 135 -8.05 -6.89 -10.65
C GLN A 135 -9.51 -7.09 -10.23
N ARG A 136 -10.37 -6.09 -10.46
CA ARG A 136 -11.75 -6.10 -9.94
C ARG A 136 -12.83 -6.26 -10.99
N LYS A 137 -12.58 -5.84 -12.25
CA LYS A 137 -13.55 -6.03 -13.33
C LYS A 137 -13.31 -7.34 -14.05
N ARG A 138 -14.39 -7.93 -14.55
CA ARG A 138 -14.39 -9.10 -15.42
C ARG A 138 -15.22 -8.78 -16.65
N ALA A 139 -14.78 -9.28 -17.81
CA ALA A 139 -15.62 -9.28 -19.00
C ALA A 139 -16.77 -10.27 -18.78
N VAL A 140 -17.98 -9.83 -19.08
CA VAL A 140 -19.18 -10.68 -19.04
C VAL A 140 -19.86 -10.62 -20.39
N THR A 141 -20.41 -11.75 -20.82
CA THR A 141 -21.23 -11.83 -22.03
C THR A 141 -22.66 -12.13 -21.61
N ILE A 142 -23.58 -11.27 -22.03
CA ILE A 142 -25.01 -11.46 -21.76
C ILE A 142 -25.64 -12.05 -23.02
N HIS A 143 -26.29 -13.20 -22.86
CA HIS A 143 -27.07 -13.85 -23.89
C HIS A 143 -28.55 -13.73 -23.56
N VAL A 144 -29.35 -13.31 -24.53
CA VAL A 144 -30.81 -13.18 -24.40
C VAL A 144 -31.45 -14.17 -25.36
N SER A 145 -32.30 -15.06 -24.84
CA SER A 145 -32.96 -16.12 -25.61
C SER A 145 -34.45 -16.25 -25.28
N ASP A 146 -35.22 -16.81 -26.21
CA ASP A 146 -36.62 -17.18 -26.00
C ASP A 146 -36.76 -18.48 -25.17
N GLN A 147 -38.00 -18.93 -24.94
CA GLN A 147 -38.29 -20.15 -24.19
C GLN A 147 -37.76 -21.42 -24.87
N GLN A 148 -37.48 -21.37 -26.17
CA GLN A 148 -36.96 -22.47 -26.98
C GLN A 148 -35.42 -22.43 -27.07
N GLY A 149 -34.77 -21.41 -26.51
CA GLY A 149 -33.31 -21.23 -26.52
C GLY A 149 -32.78 -20.48 -27.75
N ASN A 150 -33.63 -19.94 -28.62
CA ASN A 150 -33.18 -19.17 -29.77
C ASN A 150 -32.75 -17.76 -29.35
N ARG A 151 -31.69 -17.22 -29.96
CA ARG A 151 -31.21 -15.87 -29.67
C ARG A 151 -32.21 -14.81 -30.11
N LEU A 152 -32.57 -13.92 -29.19
CA LEU A 152 -33.43 -12.78 -29.48
C LEU A 152 -32.62 -11.62 -30.07
N GLN A 153 -32.97 -11.18 -31.28
CA GLN A 153 -32.37 -10.02 -31.94
C GLN A 153 -33.05 -8.73 -31.48
N GLY A 154 -32.28 -7.64 -31.34
CA GLY A 154 -32.81 -6.32 -30.98
C GLY A 154 -33.26 -6.15 -29.53
N ALA A 155 -32.94 -7.09 -28.63
CA ALA A 155 -33.24 -6.95 -27.22
C ALA A 155 -32.50 -5.75 -26.60
N VAL A 156 -33.22 -4.93 -25.84
CA VAL A 156 -32.65 -3.81 -25.09
C VAL A 156 -32.34 -4.26 -23.67
N ILE A 157 -31.08 -4.16 -23.26
CA ILE A 157 -30.61 -4.54 -21.93
C ILE A 157 -30.27 -3.27 -21.17
N ALA A 158 -30.88 -3.07 -20.01
CA ALA A 158 -30.49 -2.03 -19.06
C ALA A 158 -29.68 -2.67 -17.93
N ILE A 159 -28.44 -2.21 -17.73
CA ILE A 159 -27.58 -2.67 -16.65
C ILE A 159 -27.50 -1.57 -15.61
N ASN A 160 -27.99 -1.84 -14.40
CA ASN A 160 -27.85 -0.94 -13.27
C ASN A 160 -26.88 -1.52 -12.24
N GLN A 161 -25.82 -0.79 -11.93
CA GLN A 161 -24.89 -1.18 -10.87
C GLN A 161 -25.48 -0.83 -9.50
N VAL A 162 -25.98 -1.83 -8.78
CA VAL A 162 -26.64 -1.64 -7.48
C VAL A 162 -25.68 -1.56 -6.29
N SER A 163 -24.44 -2.05 -6.43
CA SER A 163 -23.38 -1.93 -5.41
C SER A 163 -21.99 -1.84 -6.04
N LYS A 164 -21.07 -1.14 -5.36
CA LYS A 164 -19.64 -1.07 -5.67
C LYS A 164 -18.79 -1.92 -4.71
N ASP A 165 -19.39 -2.35 -3.60
CA ASP A 165 -18.72 -3.13 -2.58
C ASP A 165 -18.68 -4.60 -2.99
N PHE A 166 -17.59 -5.27 -2.64
CA PHE A 166 -17.48 -6.70 -2.77
C PHE A 166 -17.46 -7.29 -1.35
N PRO A 167 -18.19 -8.39 -1.12
CA PRO A 167 -18.17 -9.03 0.19
C PRO A 167 -16.75 -9.53 0.46
N PHE A 168 -16.12 -9.03 1.52
CA PHE A 168 -15.02 -9.70 2.19
C PHE A 168 -15.65 -10.62 3.23
N GLY A 169 -15.38 -11.92 3.13
CA GLY A 169 -16.00 -12.91 4.00
C GLY A 169 -15.07 -14.09 4.26
N SER A 170 -15.33 -14.80 5.35
CA SER A 170 -14.69 -16.07 5.67
C SER A 170 -15.65 -17.22 5.41
N ALA A 171 -15.12 -18.40 5.08
CA ALA A 171 -15.91 -19.62 5.03
C ALA A 171 -15.91 -20.27 6.42
N ILE A 172 -17.10 -20.55 6.96
CA ILE A 172 -17.25 -21.17 8.28
C ILE A 172 -17.60 -22.64 8.08
N ALA A 173 -16.76 -23.53 8.61
CA ALA A 173 -17.05 -24.96 8.64
C ALA A 173 -18.12 -25.28 9.70
N HIS A 174 -18.97 -26.29 9.47
CA HIS A 174 -19.99 -26.69 10.44
C HIS A 174 -19.42 -26.99 11.84
N THR A 175 -18.19 -27.49 11.89
CA THR A 175 -17.49 -27.86 13.12
C THR A 175 -17.18 -26.67 14.05
N ILE A 176 -17.18 -25.43 13.54
CA ILE A 176 -16.83 -24.23 14.32
C ILE A 176 -18.05 -23.36 14.66
N LEU A 177 -19.24 -23.73 14.19
CA LEU A 177 -20.48 -22.98 14.44
C LEU A 177 -20.84 -22.88 15.93
N GLY A 178 -20.35 -23.78 16.79
CA GLY A 178 -20.57 -23.71 18.24
C GLY A 178 -19.45 -23.03 19.04
N ASN A 179 -18.39 -22.57 18.40
CA ASN A 179 -17.24 -21.98 19.09
C ASN A 179 -17.51 -20.49 19.40
N LEU A 180 -18.04 -20.22 20.59
CA LEU A 180 -18.35 -18.86 21.08
C LEU A 180 -17.18 -17.87 20.95
N PRO A 181 -15.94 -18.20 21.33
CA PRO A 181 -14.78 -17.34 21.08
C PRO A 181 -14.59 -16.96 19.61
N TYR A 182 -14.73 -17.92 18.69
CA TYR A 182 -14.62 -17.66 17.26
C TYR A 182 -15.77 -16.79 16.75
N GLN A 183 -17.00 -17.02 17.23
CA GLN A 183 -18.16 -16.20 16.88
C GLN A 183 -17.94 -14.74 17.32
N ASN A 184 -17.45 -14.52 18.54
CA ASN A 184 -17.15 -13.19 19.06
C ASN A 184 -16.08 -12.48 18.21
N TRP A 185 -15.00 -13.18 17.85
CA TRP A 185 -13.97 -12.65 16.96
C TRP A 185 -14.50 -12.28 15.56
N PHE A 186 -15.45 -13.05 15.01
CA PHE A 186 -15.93 -12.83 13.64
C PHE A 186 -16.86 -11.60 13.49
N VAL A 187 -17.47 -11.15 14.58
CA VAL A 187 -18.42 -10.02 14.58
C VAL A 187 -17.82 -8.70 15.08
N GLU A 188 -16.58 -8.73 15.56
CA GLU A 188 -15.77 -7.54 15.88
C GLU A 188 -15.10 -6.94 14.64
#